data_AF-A0A821G9H4-F1
#
_entry.id   AF-A0A821G9H4-F1
#
_cell.length_a   1.000
_cell.length_b   1.000
_cell.length_c   1.000
_cell.angle_alpha   90.00
_cell.angle_beta   90.00
_cell.angle_gamma   90.00
#
_symmetry.space_group_name_H-M   'P 1'
#
loop_
_entity.id
_entity.type
_entity.pdbx_description
1 polymer ?
#
loop_
_entity_poly.entity_id
_entity_poly.type
_entity_poly.pdbx_seq_one_letter_code
_entity_poly.pdbx_strand_id
1 'polypeptide(L)' 'SFIGKDTVPAQRLRDAILSPEELASAYQQCLHLIKRMYHECKLIHADFSEYNLLWFEDTVYVIDVAQSVE' A
#
# COMPACT_ATOMS: atom_id res chain seq x y z
N SER A 1 5.33 -6.96 11.32
CA SER A 1 6.44 -7.63 10.60
C SER A 1 7.22 -6.59 9.81
N PHE A 2 8.50 -6.82 9.53
CA PHE A 2 9.31 -5.94 8.67
C PHE A 2 8.98 -6.19 7.20
N ILE A 3 8.85 -5.11 6.41
CA ILE A 3 8.65 -5.16 4.96
C ILE A 3 9.86 -4.50 4.32
N GLY A 4 10.67 -5.29 3.63
CA GLY A 4 11.97 -4.88 3.11
C GLY A 4 12.92 -6.07 2.97
N LYS A 5 14.13 -5.80 2.44
CA LYS A 5 15.14 -6.82 2.16
C LYS A 5 16.50 -6.38 2.68
N ASP A 6 17.29 -7.31 3.22
CA ASP A 6 18.66 -7.05 3.67
C ASP A 6 18.77 -5.85 4.62
N THR A 7 17.83 -5.73 5.57
CA THR A 7 17.67 -4.61 6.53
C THR A 7 17.29 -3.26 5.92
N VAL A 8 17.12 -3.19 4.60
CA VAL A 8 16.63 -2.00 3.89
C VAL A 8 15.10 -2.03 3.85
N PRO A 9 14.40 -1.02 4.39
CA PRO A 9 12.95 -0.97 4.36
C PRO A 9 12.44 -0.79 2.92
N ALA A 10 11.26 -1.34 2.64
CA ALA A 10 10.56 -1.07 1.40
C ALA A 10 10.32 0.45 1.22
N GLN A 11 10.37 0.90 -0.03
CA GLN A 11 10.13 2.30 -0.35
C GLN A 11 8.64 2.59 -0.32
N ARG A 12 8.28 3.81 0.07
CA ARG A 12 6.92 4.31 -0.10
C ARG A 12 6.62 4.45 -1.59
N LEU A 13 5.36 4.29 -1.99
CA LEU A 13 4.94 4.49 -3.38
C LEU A 13 5.29 5.90 -3.88
N ARG A 14 5.30 6.91 -3.00
CA ARG A 14 5.78 8.25 -3.33
C ARG A 14 7.22 8.28 -3.87
N ASP A 15 8.08 7.48 -3.28
CA ASP A 15 9.53 7.51 -3.50
C ASP A 15 9.98 6.42 -4.49
N ALA A 16 9.14 5.41 -4.73
CA ALA A 16 9.41 4.30 -5.63
C ALA A 16 9.40 4.76 -7.10
N ILE A 17 10.47 4.44 -7.82
CA ILE A 17 10.55 4.65 -9.28
C ILE A 17 9.96 3.41 -9.96
N LEU A 18 8.74 3.53 -10.46
CA LEU A 18 8.00 2.45 -11.10
C LEU A 18 8.01 2.61 -12.62
N SER A 19 8.16 1.50 -13.33
CA SER A 19 7.84 1.41 -14.75
C SER A 19 6.33 1.63 -14.99
N PRO A 20 5.90 1.92 -16.23
CA PRO A 20 4.48 2.05 -16.55
C PRO A 20 3.65 0.81 -16.21
N GLU A 21 4.24 -0.39 -16.34
CA GLU A 21 3.57 -1.66 -16.04
C GLU A 21 3.39 -1.85 -14.53
N GLU A 22 4.45 -1.59 -13.75
CA GLU A 22 4.39 -1.63 -12.28
C GLU A 22 3.42 -0.58 -11.73
N LEU A 23 3.40 0.63 -12.29
CA LEU A 23 2.47 1.68 -11.88
C LEU A 23 1.00 1.26 -12.15
N ALA A 24 0.74 0.65 -13.29
CA ALA A 24 -0.58 0.10 -13.60
C ALA A 24 -0.97 -1.03 -12.64
N SER A 25 -0.04 -1.92 -12.32
CA SER A 25 -0.22 -2.98 -11.32
C SER A 25 -0.52 -2.40 -9.93
N ALA A 26 0.31 -1.46 -9.46
CA ALA A 26 0.14 -0.80 -8.17
C ALA A 26 -1.22 -0.11 -8.06
N TYR A 27 -1.66 0.58 -9.11
CA TYR A 27 -2.99 1.20 -9.14
C TYR A 27 -4.12 0.18 -8.97
N GLN A 28 -4.08 -0.94 -9.70
CA GLN A 28 -5.08 -2.00 -9.56
C GLN A 28 -5.08 -2.61 -8.14
N GLN A 29 -3.89 -2.80 -7.56
CA GLN A 29 -3.75 -3.29 -6.19
C GLN A 29 -4.33 -2.30 -5.16
N CYS A 30 -4.08 -1.00 -5.31
CA CYS A 30 -4.66 0.03 -4.45
C CYS A 30 -6.20 -0.01 -4.45
N LEU A 31 -6.82 -0.12 -5.62
CA LEU A 31 -8.28 -0.24 -5.73
C LEU A 31 -8.80 -1.49 -5.04
N HIS A 32 -8.11 -2.62 -5.24
CA HIS A 32 -8.47 -3.87 -4.59
C HIS A 32 -8.34 -3.79 -3.06
N LEU A 33 -7.27 -3.16 -2.56
CA LEU A 33 -7.04 -2.95 -1.13
C LEU A 33 -8.15 -2.10 -0.50
N ILE A 34 -8.47 -0.94 -1.08
CA ILE A 34 -9.57 -0.08 -0.58
C ILE A 34 -10.89 -0.86 -0.54
N LYS A 35 -11.20 -1.60 -1.61
CA LYS A 35 -12.41 -2.41 -1.69
C LYS A 35 -12.47 -3.48 -0.59
N ARG A 36 -11.36 -4.20 -0.36
CA ARG A 36 -11.29 -5.23 0.68
C ARG A 36 -11.35 -4.64 2.08
N MET A 37 -10.63 -3.56 2.34
CA MET A 37 -10.70 -2.85 3.62
C MET A 37 -12.14 -2.48 3.96
N TYR A 38 -12.87 -1.89 3.02
CA TYR A 38 -14.25 -1.48 3.27
C TYR A 38 -15.24 -2.66 3.36
N HIS A 39 -15.22 -3.58 2.38
CA HIS A 39 -16.25 -4.61 2.30
C HIS A 39 -16.00 -5.82 3.20
N GLU A 40 -14.74 -6.24 3.34
CA GLU A 40 -14.36 -7.44 4.11
C GLU A 40 -13.95 -7.07 5.53
N CYS A 41 -13.05 -6.09 5.67
CA CYS A 41 -12.52 -5.71 6.99
C CYS A 41 -13.40 -4.73 7.76
N LYS A 42 -14.42 -4.13 7.11
CA LYS A 42 -15.28 -3.08 7.68
C LYS A 42 -14.47 -1.90 8.23
N LEU A 43 -13.49 -1.48 7.44
CA LEU A 43 -12.50 -0.49 7.85
C LEU A 43 -12.30 0.56 6.75
N ILE A 44 -12.24 1.83 7.14
CA ILE A 44 -11.85 2.96 6.32
C ILE A 44 -10.49 3.46 6.81
N HIS A 45 -9.48 3.47 5.94
CA HIS A 45 -8.12 3.92 6.31
C HIS A 45 -8.06 5.38 6.79
N ALA A 46 -8.98 6.24 6.31
CA ALA A 46 -9.06 7.68 6.54
C ALA A 46 -7.88 8.54 6.02
N ASP A 47 -6.70 7.94 5.81
CA ASP A 47 -5.51 8.58 5.22
C ASP A 47 -4.82 7.69 4.16
N PHE A 48 -5.60 7.17 3.21
CA PHE A 48 -5.05 6.31 2.15
C PHE A 48 -4.35 7.15 1.08
N SER A 49 -3.02 7.21 1.13
CA SER A 49 -2.17 8.01 0.23
C SER A 49 -0.86 7.30 -0.10
N GLU A 50 -0.12 7.77 -1.10
CA GLU A 50 1.18 7.23 -1.54
C GLU A 50 2.26 7.25 -0.45
N TYR A 51 2.03 7.96 0.65
CA TYR A 51 2.90 8.04 1.82
C TYR A 51 2.71 6.85 2.77
N ASN A 52 1.49 6.31 2.83
CA ASN A 52 1.09 5.19 3.68
C ASN A 52 1.04 3.86 2.91
N LEU A 53 1.58 3.85 1.70
CA LEU A 53 1.69 2.68 0.84
C LEU A 53 3.16 2.37 0.58
N LEU A 54 3.55 1.12 0.77
CA LEU A 54 4.87 0.62 0.44
C LEU A 54 4.81 -0.20 -0.85
N TRP A 55 5.84 -0.08 -1.68
CA TRP A 55 6.08 -0.95 -2.83
C TRP A 55 7.23 -1.91 -2.51
N PHE A 56 6.94 -3.21 -2.58
CA PHE A 56 7.93 -4.25 -2.34
C PHE A 56 7.57 -5.50 -3.12
N GLU A 57 8.53 -6.02 -3.91
CA GLU A 57 8.37 -7.26 -4.69
C GLU A 57 7.04 -7.30 -5.46
N ASP A 58 6.83 -6.29 -6.31
CA ASP A 58 5.63 -6.12 -7.16
C ASP A 58 4.29 -6.01 -6.41
N THR A 59 4.34 -5.73 -5.10
CA THR A 59 3.18 -5.73 -4.21
C THR A 59 3.05 -4.40 -3.47
N VAL A 60 1.81 -3.90 -3.39
CA VAL A 60 1.43 -2.74 -2.57
C VAL A 60 1.05 -3.20 -1.17
N TYR A 61 1.70 -2.62 -0.15
CA TYR A 61 1.37 -2.84 1.25
C TYR A 61 0.84 -1.55 1.89
N VAL A 62 -0.22 -1.68 2.69
CA VAL A 62 -0.81 -0.58 3.46
C VAL A 62 -0.20 -0.58 4.85
N ILE A 63 0.29 0.58 5.30
CA ILE A 63 0.81 0.80 6.65
C ILE A 63 0.05 1.94 7.33
N ASP A 64 0.32 2.15 8.62
CA ASP A 64 -0.33 3.20 9.43
C ASP A 64 -1.86 3.13 9.47
N VAL A 65 -2.38 1.92 9.69
CA VAL A 65 -3.82 1.68 9.88
C VAL A 65 -4.32 2.08 11.27
N ALA A 66 -3.46 2.61 12.14
CA ALA A 66 -3.80 2.92 13.54
C ALA A 66 -4.89 3.99 13.67
N GLN A 67 -5.03 4.87 12.67
CA GLN A 67 -6.07 5.90 12.60
C GLN A 67 -7.30 5.47 11.79
N SER A 68 -7.36 4.22 11.35
CA SER A 68 -8.50 3.73 10.59
C SER A 68 -9.77 3.68 11.45
N VAL A 69 -10.92 3.88 10.82
CA VAL A 69 -12.24 3.90 11.47
C VAL A 69 -13.14 2.81 10.92
N GLU A 70 -14.03 2.28 11.77
CA GLU A 70 -15.08 1.32 11.39
C GLU A 70 -16.29 2.01 10.71
#